data_AF-A0A2E6W694-F1
#
_entry.id   AF-A0A2E6W694-F1
#
_cell.length_a   1.000
_cell.length_b   1.000
_cell.length_c   1.000
_cell.angle_alpha   90.00
_cell.angle_beta   90.00
_cell.angle_gamma   90.00
#
_symmetry.space_group_name_H-M   'P 1'
#
loop_
_entity.id
_entity.type
_entity.pdbx_description
1 polymer ?
#
loop_
_entity_poly.entity_id
_entity_poly.type
_entity_poly.pdbx_seq_one_letter_code
_entity_poly.pdbx_strand_id
1 'polypeptide(L)'
;MSAGWETSTGDKPSPPKNGMAFSPYKVGVYDLRWDSPALLSVNTPWTILGVNIYRSDATDRGPYRRVNDVPIGGTFYRDRTVNVLVRKEVVDFDSSWIHKGDAPNNRRWSFRSKYPMVKREGGGEFANSPADVTVEINGVVQEVSEVFGRTGEIILANQHVYDVGREKYGDPVTIGEDTVVTVTYYRNKNLTPGTALDRKVFYRLTTVAVTENGLVETALQNTPPLTPTAIEEVDYIWKEAVRRNQWILQQGGERVKVFVRKTAGNPCSCGYDEKDLEYNKQPSQRCKVCFGTGYKGGYEGPYEIIIAPEEADRRVSQTPTGRRVELTYEVFMGPSPMVTMRDFIVKQTNERYSIGAVRRPSNRGNILQQHFTIGLLDEGDIRYQVPVDGVGALAYPETRFSHSAVAPAQGQHEHSPPHPVGPDATTPMRTEKSNFPDETEKRGRTPVFDNIEK
;
A
#
# COMPACT_ATOMS: atom_id res chain seq x y z
N MET A 1 12.70 -18.67 11.29
CA MET A 1 11.35 -18.09 11.42
C MET A 1 10.94 -17.53 10.07
N SER A 2 10.09 -18.25 9.36
CA SER A 2 9.16 -17.65 8.40
C SER A 2 8.55 -16.43 9.10
N ALA A 3 8.51 -15.26 8.45
CA ALA A 3 7.66 -14.18 8.97
C ALA A 3 6.27 -14.80 9.24
N GLY A 4 5.71 -14.61 10.44
CA GLY A 4 4.62 -15.43 10.98
C GLY A 4 3.34 -15.46 10.14
N TRP A 5 3.30 -16.33 9.12
CA TRP A 5 2.13 -16.63 8.30
C TRP A 5 1.58 -18.05 8.57
N GLU A 6 2.07 -18.71 9.61
CA GLU A 6 1.52 -19.99 10.04
C GLU A 6 0.21 -19.71 10.77
N THR A 7 -0.90 -20.04 10.11
CA THR A 7 -2.24 -19.98 10.68
C THR A 7 -2.26 -20.77 11.98
N SER A 8 -2.68 -20.14 13.08
CA SER A 8 -3.12 -20.88 14.26
C SER A 8 -4.20 -21.88 13.81
N THR A 9 -3.87 -23.16 13.88
CA THR A 9 -4.72 -24.26 13.42
C THR A 9 -6.03 -24.27 14.20
N GLY A 10 -7.17 -24.15 13.50
CA GLY A 10 -8.48 -24.54 14.03
C GLY A 10 -9.63 -23.55 13.81
N ASP A 11 -9.38 -22.25 13.87
CA ASP A 11 -10.50 -21.28 13.97
C ASP A 11 -10.96 -20.69 12.63
N LYS A 12 -10.11 -20.78 11.59
CA LYS A 12 -10.37 -20.19 10.27
C LYS A 12 -9.83 -21.09 9.16
N PRO A 13 -10.44 -21.08 7.96
CA PRO A 13 -9.89 -21.81 6.82
C PRO A 13 -8.53 -21.24 6.42
N SER A 14 -7.64 -22.11 5.95
CA SER A 14 -6.36 -21.75 5.36
C SER A 14 -6.54 -21.06 4.00
N PRO A 15 -5.67 -20.09 3.64
CA PRO A 15 -5.75 -19.41 2.36
C PRO A 15 -5.44 -20.35 1.19
N PRO A 16 -5.84 -19.97 -0.04
CA PRO A 16 -5.45 -20.70 -1.25
C PRO A 16 -3.92 -20.79 -1.38
N LYS A 17 -3.43 -21.88 -1.96
CA LYS A 17 -2.01 -22.09 -2.26
C LYS A 17 -1.72 -21.80 -3.73
N ASN A 18 -0.43 -21.64 -4.06
CA ASN A 18 0.06 -21.42 -5.42
C ASN A 18 -0.63 -20.25 -6.13
N GLY A 19 -0.89 -19.18 -5.37
CA GLY A 19 -1.49 -17.96 -5.88
C GLY A 19 -0.51 -17.25 -6.82
N MET A 20 -0.97 -16.87 -8.00
CA MET A 20 -0.19 -16.12 -8.96
C MET A 20 -1.02 -14.98 -9.55
N ALA A 21 -0.35 -13.86 -9.82
CA ALA A 21 -0.92 -12.71 -10.51
C ALA A 21 -0.03 -12.41 -11.72
N PHE A 22 -0.61 -12.12 -12.88
CA PHE A 22 0.14 -11.73 -14.07
C PHE A 22 -0.69 -10.79 -14.95
N SER A 23 -0.03 -9.97 -15.76
CA SER A 23 -0.74 -9.16 -16.75
C SER A 23 -0.88 -9.96 -18.05
N PRO A 24 -2.10 -10.19 -18.59
CA PRO A 24 -2.33 -10.98 -19.80
C PRO A 24 -2.03 -10.18 -21.08
N TYR A 25 -0.95 -9.39 -21.08
CA TYR A 25 -0.57 -8.47 -22.16
C TYR A 25 -1.67 -7.46 -22.54
N LYS A 26 -2.55 -7.12 -21.58
CA LYS A 26 -3.59 -6.10 -21.74
C LYS A 26 -3.41 -5.02 -20.69
N VAL A 27 -3.37 -3.77 -21.14
CA VAL A 27 -3.23 -2.62 -20.25
C VAL A 27 -4.43 -2.55 -19.30
N GLY A 28 -4.15 -2.41 -18.01
CA GLY A 28 -5.17 -2.29 -16.96
C GLY A 28 -5.94 -3.58 -16.68
N VAL A 29 -5.35 -4.74 -17.00
CA VAL A 29 -5.91 -6.06 -16.68
C VAL A 29 -4.85 -6.90 -15.95
N TYR A 30 -5.27 -7.56 -14.88
CA TYR A 30 -4.49 -8.56 -14.16
C TYR A 30 -5.31 -9.85 -14.03
N ASP A 31 -4.68 -10.96 -14.38
CA ASP A 31 -5.22 -12.30 -14.23
C ASP A 31 -4.64 -12.91 -12.96
N LEU A 32 -5.52 -13.37 -12.08
CA LEU A 32 -5.19 -14.09 -10.86
C LEU A 32 -5.58 -15.55 -10.99
N ARG A 33 -4.71 -16.43 -10.53
CA ARG A 33 -4.94 -17.88 -10.44
C ARG A 33 -4.47 -18.40 -9.10
N TRP A 34 -5.09 -19.49 -8.64
CA TRP A 34 -4.75 -20.17 -7.39
C TRP A 34 -5.27 -21.61 -7.43
N ASP A 35 -4.75 -22.45 -6.54
CA ASP A 35 -5.28 -23.79 -6.37
C ASP A 35 -6.56 -23.78 -5.52
N SER A 36 -7.48 -24.69 -5.85
CA SER A 36 -8.75 -24.80 -5.12
C SER A 36 -8.49 -25.02 -3.62
N PRO A 37 -8.91 -24.10 -2.74
CA PRO A 37 -8.69 -24.24 -1.30
C PRO A 37 -9.42 -25.44 -0.69
N ALA A 38 -10.43 -26.00 -1.37
CA ALA A 38 -11.14 -27.20 -0.94
C ALA A 38 -10.29 -28.48 -1.04
N LEU A 39 -9.20 -28.46 -1.83
CA LEU A 39 -8.28 -29.60 -1.96
C LEU A 39 -7.26 -29.66 -0.82
N LEU A 40 -7.16 -28.61 0.00
CA LEU A 40 -6.21 -28.56 1.11
C LEU A 40 -6.74 -29.41 2.27
N SER A 41 -5.95 -30.36 2.76
CA SER A 41 -6.30 -31.20 3.91
C SER A 41 -6.59 -30.40 5.18
N VAL A 42 -5.93 -29.25 5.35
CA VAL A 42 -6.19 -28.32 6.47
C VAL A 42 -7.60 -27.71 6.39
N ASN A 43 -8.20 -27.67 5.21
CA ASN A 43 -9.53 -27.10 4.98
C ASN A 43 -10.66 -28.15 5.02
N THR A 44 -10.36 -29.43 5.21
CA THR A 44 -11.37 -30.52 5.23
C THR A 44 -12.50 -30.31 6.25
N PRO A 45 -12.30 -29.71 7.43
CA PRO A 45 -13.38 -29.41 8.37
C PRO A 45 -14.38 -28.33 7.90
N TRP A 46 -14.09 -27.64 6.80
CA TRP A 46 -14.82 -26.45 6.38
C TRP A 46 -15.58 -26.67 5.07
N THR A 47 -16.82 -26.20 5.02
CA THR A 47 -17.57 -26.12 3.77
C THR A 47 -17.15 -24.87 3.01
N ILE A 48 -16.22 -25.01 2.08
CA ILE A 48 -15.64 -23.88 1.34
C ILE A 48 -16.65 -23.32 0.32
N LEU A 49 -16.94 -22.02 0.42
CA LEU A 49 -17.80 -21.29 -0.52
C LEU A 49 -17.01 -20.76 -1.72
N GLY A 50 -15.78 -20.28 -1.48
CA GLY A 50 -14.93 -19.72 -2.52
C GLY A 50 -13.81 -18.84 -1.99
N VAL A 51 -13.29 -17.97 -2.85
CA VAL A 51 -12.15 -17.08 -2.57
C VAL A 51 -12.54 -15.61 -2.69
N ASN A 52 -12.09 -14.81 -1.74
CA ASN A 52 -12.14 -13.36 -1.82
C ASN A 52 -10.77 -12.80 -2.22
N ILE A 53 -10.81 -11.70 -2.96
CA ILE A 53 -9.64 -11.05 -3.51
C ILE A 53 -9.54 -9.65 -2.98
N TYR A 54 -8.41 -9.36 -2.37
CA TYR A 54 -8.06 -8.06 -1.86
C TYR A 54 -6.92 -7.48 -2.69
N ARG A 55 -7.02 -6.20 -3.04
CA ARG A 55 -5.97 -5.46 -3.75
C ARG A 55 -5.47 -4.30 -2.91
N SER A 56 -4.17 -4.08 -2.91
CA SER A 56 -3.52 -2.85 -2.48
C SER A 56 -2.81 -2.22 -3.67
N ASP A 57 -3.00 -0.91 -3.84
CA ASP A 57 -2.40 -0.12 -4.92
C ASP A 57 -1.13 0.63 -4.43
N ALA A 58 -0.63 0.31 -3.24
CA ALA A 58 0.42 1.05 -2.57
C ALA A 58 1.56 0.17 -2.02
N THR A 59 1.28 -0.72 -1.06
CA THR A 59 2.29 -1.60 -0.46
C THR A 59 1.79 -3.03 -0.26
N ASP A 60 2.73 -3.96 -0.11
CA ASP A 60 2.46 -5.36 0.21
C ASP A 60 1.85 -5.55 1.62
N ARG A 61 1.93 -4.52 2.47
CA ARG A 61 1.32 -4.47 3.81
C ARG A 61 -0.07 -3.82 3.82
N GLY A 62 -0.51 -3.24 2.71
CA GLY A 62 -1.82 -2.59 2.58
C GLY A 62 -1.74 -1.06 2.62
N PRO A 63 -2.88 -0.36 2.64
CA PRO A 63 -4.24 -0.89 2.88
C PRO A 63 -4.75 -1.76 1.73
N TYR A 64 -5.52 -2.79 2.08
CA TYR A 64 -6.13 -3.72 1.15
C TYR A 64 -7.64 -3.50 1.09
N ARG A 65 -8.19 -3.44 -0.12
CA ARG A 65 -9.64 -3.37 -0.36
C ARG A 65 -10.11 -4.60 -1.14
N ARG A 66 -11.28 -5.10 -0.77
CA ARG A 66 -11.91 -6.21 -1.50
C ARG A 66 -12.33 -5.76 -2.89
N VAL A 67 -12.06 -6.59 -3.90
CA VAL A 67 -12.32 -6.29 -5.32
C VAL A 67 -13.57 -7.01 -5.83
N ASN A 68 -13.84 -8.22 -5.34
CA ASN A 68 -15.00 -9.02 -5.72
C ASN A 68 -16.18 -8.81 -4.76
N ASP A 69 -17.41 -8.79 -5.28
CA ASP A 69 -18.62 -8.63 -4.45
C ASP A 69 -18.99 -9.94 -3.74
N VAL A 70 -18.83 -11.08 -4.42
CA VAL A 70 -19.23 -12.43 -3.96
C VAL A 70 -18.01 -13.36 -4.00
N PRO A 71 -17.83 -14.28 -3.04
CA PRO A 71 -16.74 -15.26 -3.08
C PRO A 71 -16.72 -16.05 -4.39
N ILE A 72 -15.53 -16.23 -4.94
CA ILE A 72 -15.32 -16.85 -6.25
C ILE A 72 -15.17 -18.35 -6.05
N GLY A 73 -16.10 -19.14 -6.58
CA GLY A 73 -16.04 -20.61 -6.52
C GLY A 73 -15.03 -21.24 -7.50
N GLY A 74 -14.48 -20.46 -8.43
CA GLY A 74 -13.46 -20.90 -9.38
C GLY A 74 -12.02 -20.68 -8.89
N THR A 75 -11.06 -21.06 -9.73
CA THR A 75 -9.61 -20.89 -9.51
C THR A 75 -8.99 -19.74 -10.32
N PHE A 76 -9.84 -18.87 -10.86
CA PHE A 76 -9.45 -17.78 -11.75
C PHE A 76 -10.27 -16.52 -11.48
N TYR A 77 -9.60 -15.38 -11.53
CA TYR A 77 -10.24 -14.07 -11.54
C TYR A 77 -9.49 -13.10 -12.42
N ARG A 78 -10.24 -12.29 -13.17
CA ARG A 78 -9.69 -11.21 -13.97
C ARG A 78 -10.06 -9.87 -13.35
N ASP A 79 -9.06 -9.22 -12.77
CA ASP A 79 -9.16 -7.85 -12.31
C ASP A 79 -8.97 -6.91 -13.51
N ARG A 80 -9.97 -6.08 -13.78
CA ARG A 80 -9.95 -5.12 -14.90
C ARG A 80 -10.67 -3.85 -14.51
N THR A 81 -10.39 -2.77 -15.24
CA THR A 81 -11.23 -1.58 -15.11
C THR A 81 -12.65 -1.88 -15.59
N VAL A 82 -13.65 -1.65 -14.73
CA VAL A 82 -15.07 -1.90 -15.04
C VAL A 82 -15.85 -0.61 -14.89
N ASN A 83 -16.33 -0.10 -16.03
CA ASN A 83 -17.26 1.02 -16.09
C ASN A 83 -18.69 0.47 -16.07
N VAL A 84 -19.55 1.04 -15.24
CA VAL A 84 -20.95 0.64 -15.08
C VAL A 84 -21.82 1.82 -15.45
N LEU A 85 -22.83 1.56 -16.28
CA LEU A 85 -23.84 2.55 -16.63
C LEU A 85 -24.76 2.82 -15.45
N VAL A 86 -24.83 4.06 -15.01
CA VAL A 86 -25.86 4.58 -14.11
C VAL A 86 -26.99 5.11 -14.98
N ARG A 87 -28.18 4.53 -14.88
CA ARG A 87 -29.35 4.93 -15.67
C ARG A 87 -30.25 5.84 -14.84
N LYS A 88 -30.65 6.96 -15.43
CA LYS A 88 -31.68 7.88 -14.90
C LYS A 88 -31.52 8.18 -13.41
N GLU A 89 -30.31 8.56 -13.00
CA GLU A 89 -30.09 9.08 -11.67
C GLU A 89 -30.88 10.39 -11.52
N VAL A 90 -31.76 10.46 -10.53
CA VAL A 90 -32.52 11.68 -10.21
C VAL A 90 -31.60 12.66 -9.49
N VAL A 91 -31.50 13.87 -10.02
CA VAL A 91 -30.72 14.97 -9.45
C VAL A 91 -31.62 15.71 -8.47
N ASP A 92 -31.24 15.67 -7.19
CA ASP A 92 -32.00 16.35 -6.14
C ASP A 92 -31.86 17.88 -6.25
N PHE A 93 -32.99 18.60 -6.28
CA PHE A 93 -33.03 20.03 -6.52
C PHE A 93 -32.30 20.84 -5.42
N ASP A 94 -32.32 20.35 -4.19
CA ASP A 94 -31.79 21.09 -3.04
C ASP A 94 -30.31 20.82 -2.78
N SER A 95 -29.88 19.57 -2.91
CA SER A 95 -28.51 19.18 -2.54
C SER A 95 -27.52 19.14 -3.70
N SER A 96 -27.98 18.88 -4.92
CA SER A 96 -27.09 18.55 -6.03
C SER A 96 -26.80 19.72 -6.97
N TRP A 97 -27.58 20.80 -6.90
CA TRP A 97 -27.40 21.99 -7.74
C TRP A 97 -26.34 22.92 -7.18
N ILE A 98 -25.42 23.35 -8.06
CA ILE A 98 -24.38 24.33 -7.76
C ILE A 98 -24.86 25.74 -8.16
N HIS A 99 -25.48 25.84 -9.34
CA HIS A 99 -26.04 27.09 -9.86
C HIS A 99 -27.43 26.83 -10.44
N LYS A 100 -28.42 27.61 -9.98
CA LYS A 100 -29.83 27.51 -10.37
C LYS A 100 -30.28 28.64 -11.31
N GLY A 101 -29.41 29.08 -12.22
CA GLY A 101 -29.75 30.14 -13.19
C GLY A 101 -29.79 31.57 -12.63
N ASP A 102 -29.67 31.78 -11.32
CA ASP A 102 -29.82 33.10 -10.65
C ASP A 102 -28.57 33.99 -10.68
N ALA A 103 -27.51 33.61 -11.39
CA ALA A 103 -26.30 34.42 -11.42
C ALA A 103 -26.51 35.71 -12.25
N PRO A 104 -26.24 36.92 -11.69
CA PRO A 104 -26.61 38.20 -12.30
C PRO A 104 -26.07 38.42 -13.72
N ASN A 105 -24.89 37.88 -14.02
CA ASN A 105 -24.18 38.09 -15.28
C ASN A 105 -24.04 36.81 -16.12
N ASN A 106 -24.46 35.67 -15.61
CA ASN A 106 -24.36 34.38 -16.31
C ASN A 106 -25.46 33.46 -15.79
N ARG A 107 -26.59 33.41 -16.50
CA ARG A 107 -27.62 32.42 -16.24
C ARG A 107 -27.03 31.04 -16.55
N ARG A 108 -26.56 30.35 -15.52
CA ARG A 108 -25.91 29.04 -15.65
C ARG A 108 -26.65 28.04 -14.78
N TRP A 109 -27.01 26.92 -15.40
CA TRP A 109 -27.58 25.76 -14.75
C TRP A 109 -26.48 24.71 -14.64
N SER A 110 -26.07 24.41 -13.42
CA SER A 110 -25.09 23.35 -13.19
C SER A 110 -25.37 22.59 -11.91
N PHE A 111 -25.18 21.28 -11.99
CA PHE A 111 -25.40 20.35 -10.88
C PHE A 111 -24.29 19.31 -10.85
N ARG A 112 -24.26 18.52 -9.77
CA ARG A 112 -23.29 17.47 -9.55
C ARG A 112 -23.99 16.11 -9.49
N SER A 113 -23.45 15.13 -10.20
CA SER A 113 -23.84 13.73 -10.05
C SER A 113 -23.35 13.15 -8.73
N LYS A 114 -23.99 12.07 -8.26
CA LYS A 114 -23.62 11.37 -7.03
C LYS A 114 -22.22 10.74 -7.10
N TYR A 115 -21.81 10.29 -8.28
CA TYR A 115 -20.50 9.67 -8.51
C TYR A 115 -19.73 10.38 -9.61
N PRO A 116 -18.38 10.35 -9.58
CA PRO A 116 -17.56 10.78 -10.69
C PRO A 116 -17.92 10.02 -11.98
N MET A 117 -17.93 10.76 -13.08
CA MET A 117 -18.28 10.26 -14.41
C MET A 117 -17.03 9.90 -15.18
N VAL A 118 -17.08 8.76 -15.86
CA VAL A 118 -16.01 8.27 -16.73
C VAL A 118 -16.54 8.07 -18.13
N LYS A 119 -15.65 8.06 -19.11
CA LYS A 119 -16.00 7.73 -20.48
C LYS A 119 -16.49 6.28 -20.58
N ARG A 120 -17.37 6.02 -21.56
CA ARG A 120 -17.81 4.66 -21.87
C ARG A 120 -16.62 3.75 -22.21
N GLU A 121 -15.71 4.27 -23.02
CA GLU A 121 -14.47 3.63 -23.45
C GLU A 121 -13.30 4.51 -22.98
N GLY A 122 -12.17 3.92 -22.56
CA GLY A 122 -11.00 4.70 -22.09
C GLY A 122 -10.43 4.29 -20.73
N GLY A 123 -10.66 3.05 -20.27
CA GLY A 123 -9.89 2.50 -19.14
C GLY A 123 -10.03 3.23 -17.80
N GLY A 124 -11.09 4.01 -17.60
CA GLY A 124 -11.34 4.81 -16.39
C GLY A 124 -10.98 6.29 -16.51
N GLU A 125 -10.68 6.78 -17.73
CA GLU A 125 -10.62 8.21 -18.02
C GLU A 125 -11.91 8.92 -17.62
N PHE A 126 -11.76 10.09 -16.98
CA PHE A 126 -12.89 10.92 -16.61
C PHE A 126 -13.61 11.46 -17.86
N ALA A 127 -14.93 11.57 -17.77
CA ALA A 127 -15.74 12.17 -18.81
C ALA A 127 -15.36 13.65 -18.95
N ASN A 128 -15.12 14.09 -20.19
CA ASN A 128 -14.74 15.48 -20.47
C ASN A 128 -15.46 16.03 -21.71
N SER A 129 -16.42 15.28 -22.26
CA SER A 129 -17.24 15.69 -23.40
C SER A 129 -18.72 15.67 -23.03
N PRO A 130 -19.53 16.60 -23.54
CA PRO A 130 -21.00 16.51 -23.47
C PRO A 130 -21.56 15.18 -23.96
N ALA A 131 -20.92 14.53 -24.94
CA ALA A 131 -21.37 13.25 -25.49
C ALA A 131 -21.24 12.06 -24.51
N ASP A 132 -20.49 12.20 -23.41
CA ASP A 132 -20.30 11.16 -22.41
C ASP A 132 -21.52 10.99 -21.48
N VAL A 133 -22.44 11.96 -21.49
CA VAL A 133 -23.56 12.06 -20.55
C VAL A 133 -24.86 12.36 -21.29
N THR A 134 -25.97 11.80 -20.83
CA THR A 134 -27.30 12.15 -21.32
C THR A 134 -28.13 12.71 -20.18
N VAL A 135 -28.61 13.93 -20.32
CA VAL A 135 -29.50 14.58 -19.35
C VAL A 135 -30.91 14.62 -19.93
N GLU A 136 -31.89 14.21 -19.14
CA GLU A 136 -33.31 14.32 -19.47
C GLU A 136 -33.99 15.20 -18.42
N ILE A 137 -34.75 16.19 -18.87
CA ILE A 137 -35.57 17.07 -18.03
C ILE A 137 -37.03 16.77 -18.36
N ASN A 138 -37.78 16.27 -17.37
CA ASN A 138 -39.17 15.80 -17.57
C ASN A 138 -39.30 14.80 -18.74
N GLY A 139 -38.27 13.97 -18.95
CA GLY A 139 -38.22 12.97 -20.03
C GLY A 139 -37.81 13.50 -21.41
N VAL A 140 -37.54 14.80 -21.55
CA VAL A 140 -36.99 15.40 -22.78
C VAL A 140 -35.47 15.50 -22.66
N VAL A 141 -34.75 14.98 -23.65
CA VAL A 141 -33.28 15.05 -23.68
C VAL A 141 -32.84 16.50 -23.84
N GLN A 142 -31.96 16.95 -22.95
CA GLN A 142 -31.41 18.30 -22.94
C GLN A 142 -29.94 18.30 -23.33
N GLU A 143 -29.53 19.35 -24.05
CA GLU A 143 -28.14 19.55 -24.43
C GLU A 143 -27.27 20.02 -23.27
N VAL A 144 -26.09 19.41 -23.19
CA VAL A 144 -25.06 19.68 -22.19
C VAL A 144 -23.99 20.55 -22.84
N SER A 145 -23.63 21.65 -22.19
CA SER A 145 -22.56 22.56 -22.63
C SER A 145 -21.20 21.99 -22.27
N GLU A 146 -21.02 21.59 -21.01
CA GLU A 146 -19.74 21.15 -20.47
C GLU A 146 -19.93 20.05 -19.43
N VAL A 147 -18.97 19.13 -19.37
CA VAL A 147 -18.93 18.00 -18.43
C VAL A 147 -17.57 17.98 -17.76
N PHE A 148 -17.56 17.91 -16.43
CA PHE A 148 -16.36 17.71 -15.63
C PHE A 148 -16.47 16.41 -14.82
N GLY A 149 -16.05 15.30 -15.44
CA GLY A 149 -16.29 13.96 -14.94
C GLY A 149 -15.65 13.67 -13.59
N ARG A 150 -14.51 14.30 -13.27
CA ARG A 150 -13.81 14.05 -12.00
C ARG A 150 -14.62 14.44 -10.77
N THR A 151 -15.33 15.57 -10.82
CA THR A 151 -16.21 16.01 -9.73
C THR A 151 -17.66 15.63 -9.94
N GLY A 152 -18.01 15.17 -11.14
CA GLY A 152 -19.39 14.89 -11.52
C GLY A 152 -20.17 16.16 -11.90
N GLU A 153 -19.52 17.29 -12.16
CA GLU A 153 -20.20 18.53 -12.53
C GLU A 153 -20.68 18.50 -13.98
N ILE A 154 -21.94 18.89 -14.20
CA ILE A 154 -22.58 19.00 -15.51
C ILE A 154 -23.14 20.40 -15.65
N ILE A 155 -22.90 21.02 -16.80
CA ILE A 155 -23.33 22.38 -17.12
C ILE A 155 -24.24 22.30 -18.33
N LEU A 156 -25.49 22.74 -18.19
CA LEU A 156 -26.46 22.71 -19.26
C LEU A 156 -26.25 23.89 -20.22
N ALA A 157 -26.54 23.66 -21.51
CA ALA A 157 -26.54 24.73 -22.49
C ALA A 157 -27.70 25.69 -22.19
N ASN A 158 -27.37 26.97 -21.96
CA ASN A 158 -28.36 28.02 -21.74
C ASN A 158 -28.47 28.99 -22.94
N GLN A 159 -28.00 28.56 -24.10
CA GLN A 159 -28.16 29.29 -25.35
C GLN A 159 -29.23 28.61 -26.18
N HIS A 160 -29.89 29.38 -27.05
CA HIS A 160 -30.79 28.82 -28.06
C HIS A 160 -29.97 27.92 -28.98
N VAL A 161 -30.10 26.61 -28.84
CA VAL A 161 -29.45 25.67 -29.74
C VAL A 161 -30.40 25.41 -30.91
N TYR A 162 -29.86 25.54 -32.12
CA TYR A 162 -30.58 25.22 -33.34
C TYR A 162 -30.66 23.70 -33.50
N ASP A 163 -31.86 23.14 -33.37
CA ASP A 163 -32.12 21.73 -33.62
C ASP A 163 -32.24 21.53 -35.14
N VAL A 164 -31.20 20.94 -35.75
CA VAL A 164 -31.13 20.67 -37.19
C VAL A 164 -32.26 19.75 -37.66
N GLY A 165 -32.74 18.84 -36.80
CA GLY A 165 -33.81 17.92 -37.16
C GLY A 165 -35.19 18.58 -37.21
N ARG A 166 -35.38 19.67 -36.44
CA ARG A 166 -36.65 20.41 -36.35
C ARG A 166 -36.62 21.77 -37.04
N GLU A 167 -35.46 22.17 -37.54
CA GLU A 167 -35.17 23.48 -38.14
C GLU A 167 -35.61 24.67 -37.26
N LYS A 168 -35.59 24.49 -35.93
CA LYS A 168 -36.03 25.50 -34.96
C LYS A 168 -34.99 25.65 -33.85
N TYR A 169 -34.90 26.87 -33.33
CA TYR A 169 -34.19 27.12 -32.08
C TYR A 169 -35.00 26.54 -30.92
N GLY A 170 -34.36 25.71 -30.10
CA GLY A 170 -34.94 25.32 -28.81
C GLY A 170 -35.00 26.53 -27.88
N ASP A 171 -36.06 26.62 -27.08
CA ASP A 171 -36.13 27.60 -26.00
C ASP A 171 -35.12 27.24 -24.90
N PRO A 172 -34.50 28.23 -24.24
CA PRO A 172 -33.62 27.99 -23.11
C PRO A 172 -34.40 27.28 -22.01
N VAL A 173 -33.76 26.31 -21.37
CA VAL A 173 -34.40 25.52 -20.33
C VAL A 173 -34.71 26.38 -19.13
N THR A 174 -35.99 26.43 -18.76
CA THR A 174 -36.44 26.88 -17.46
C THR A 174 -36.60 25.67 -16.55
N ILE A 175 -35.79 25.62 -15.50
CA ILE A 175 -35.81 24.55 -14.50
C ILE A 175 -36.47 25.14 -13.24
N GLY A 176 -37.61 24.57 -12.87
CA GLY A 176 -38.32 24.91 -11.63
C GLY A 176 -38.14 23.82 -10.57
N GLU A 177 -38.63 24.07 -9.35
CA GLU A 177 -38.59 23.09 -8.24
C GLU A 177 -39.32 21.79 -8.58
N ASP A 178 -40.40 21.86 -9.37
CA ASP A 178 -41.19 20.68 -9.77
C ASP A 178 -40.57 19.88 -10.92
N THR A 179 -39.45 20.33 -11.48
CA THR A 179 -38.85 19.68 -12.65
C THR A 179 -37.97 18.51 -12.24
N VAL A 180 -38.21 17.35 -12.86
CA VAL A 180 -37.43 16.14 -12.60
C VAL A 180 -36.28 16.08 -13.60
N VAL A 181 -35.07 16.33 -13.11
CA VAL A 181 -33.83 16.17 -13.88
C VAL A 181 -33.25 14.80 -13.61
N THR A 182 -33.06 14.03 -14.69
CA THR A 182 -32.38 12.74 -14.62
C THR A 182 -31.15 12.72 -15.50
N VAL A 183 -30.11 12.03 -15.03
CA VAL A 183 -28.84 11.91 -15.75
C VAL A 183 -28.46 10.44 -15.93
N THR A 184 -27.96 10.12 -17.12
CA THR A 184 -27.41 8.82 -17.46
C THR A 184 -25.94 8.98 -17.84
N TYR A 185 -25.06 8.25 -17.16
CA TYR A 185 -23.60 8.36 -17.31
C TYR A 185 -22.91 7.06 -16.91
N TYR A 186 -21.63 6.90 -17.27
CA TYR A 186 -20.82 5.79 -16.79
C TYR A 186 -20.04 6.18 -15.54
N ARG A 187 -20.03 5.31 -14.53
CA ARG A 187 -19.15 5.44 -13.36
C ARG A 187 -18.15 4.30 -13.32
N ASN A 188 -17.01 4.54 -12.70
CA ASN A 188 -16.05 3.49 -12.47
C ASN A 188 -16.46 2.66 -11.24
N LYS A 189 -16.69 1.35 -11.40
CA LYS A 189 -16.93 0.42 -10.28
C LYS A 189 -15.62 -0.10 -9.71
N ASN A 190 -14.67 -0.39 -10.59
CA ASN A 190 -13.36 -0.89 -10.21
C ASN A 190 -12.32 -0.26 -11.13
N LEU A 191 -11.47 0.62 -10.59
CA LEU A 191 -10.33 1.14 -11.32
C LEU A 191 -9.12 0.25 -11.02
N THR A 192 -8.63 -0.43 -12.04
CA THR A 192 -7.36 -1.16 -11.95
C THR A 192 -6.25 -0.18 -12.34
N PRO A 193 -5.20 -0.01 -11.51
CA PRO A 193 -4.07 0.82 -11.90
C PRO A 193 -3.52 0.31 -13.23
N GLY A 194 -3.42 1.18 -14.23
CA GLY A 194 -2.85 0.82 -15.53
C GLY A 194 -1.47 0.17 -15.37
N THR A 195 -1.09 -0.66 -16.33
CA THR A 195 0.20 -1.39 -16.36
C THR A 195 1.42 -0.49 -16.61
N ALA A 196 1.27 0.84 -16.47
CA ALA A 196 2.33 1.81 -16.74
C ALA A 196 3.26 2.00 -15.52
N LEU A 197 4.53 2.31 -15.82
CA LEU A 197 5.65 2.74 -14.95
C LEU A 197 5.53 2.46 -13.43
N ASP A 198 6.19 1.39 -12.98
CA ASP A 198 6.51 1.00 -11.58
C ASP A 198 5.33 1.09 -10.58
N ARG A 199 4.07 0.99 -11.04
CA ARG A 199 2.91 0.94 -10.15
C ARG A 199 2.89 -0.40 -9.41
N LYS A 200 2.99 -0.31 -8.09
CA LYS A 200 3.00 -1.46 -7.19
C LYS A 200 1.56 -1.91 -6.95
N VAL A 201 1.19 -3.07 -7.48
CA VAL A 201 -0.12 -3.69 -7.21
C VAL A 201 0.12 -4.99 -6.48
N PHE A 202 -0.51 -5.13 -5.32
CA PHE A 202 -0.43 -6.33 -4.50
C PHE A 202 -1.81 -6.93 -4.31
N TYR A 203 -1.88 -8.25 -4.35
CA TYR A 203 -3.10 -8.99 -4.11
C TYR A 203 -2.95 -9.90 -2.90
N ARG A 204 -4.05 -10.14 -2.20
CA ARG A 204 -4.15 -11.16 -1.16
C ARG A 204 -5.41 -11.97 -1.40
N LEU A 205 -5.27 -13.29 -1.26
CA LEU A 205 -6.34 -14.26 -1.50
C LEU A 205 -6.74 -14.88 -0.17
N THR A 206 -8.01 -14.76 0.19
CA THR A 206 -8.58 -15.32 1.42
C THR A 206 -9.62 -16.37 1.07
N THR A 207 -9.68 -17.45 1.85
CA THR A 207 -10.68 -18.49 1.69
C THR A 207 -11.91 -18.14 2.52
N VAL A 208 -13.10 -18.29 1.93
CA VAL A 208 -14.38 -18.10 2.61
C VAL A 208 -15.06 -19.46 2.77
N ALA A 209 -15.45 -19.78 4.00
CA ALA A 209 -16.16 -20.98 4.36
C ALA A 209 -17.51 -20.65 5.01
N VAL A 210 -18.45 -21.58 4.89
CA VAL A 210 -19.73 -21.56 5.60
C VAL A 210 -19.60 -22.35 6.89
N THR A 211 -20.08 -21.78 7.99
CA THR A 211 -20.27 -22.43 9.28
C THR A 211 -21.73 -22.33 9.71
N GLU A 212 -22.12 -23.05 10.76
CA GLU A 212 -23.48 -22.98 11.33
C GLU A 212 -23.89 -21.54 11.74
N ASN A 213 -22.90 -20.72 12.10
CA ASN A 213 -23.10 -19.34 12.58
C ASN A 213 -22.89 -18.26 11.50
N GLY A 214 -22.61 -18.65 10.24
CA GLY A 214 -22.46 -17.71 9.12
C GLY A 214 -21.22 -17.95 8.26
N LEU A 215 -20.64 -16.86 7.74
CA LEU A 215 -19.45 -16.92 6.88
C LEU A 215 -18.19 -16.65 7.71
N VAL A 216 -17.19 -17.52 7.57
CA VAL A 216 -15.87 -17.37 8.17
C VAL A 216 -14.84 -17.21 7.06
N GLU A 217 -13.94 -16.25 7.22
CA GLU A 217 -12.92 -15.92 6.24
C GLU A 217 -11.52 -16.01 6.84
N THR A 218 -10.56 -16.50 6.06
CA THR A 218 -9.14 -16.46 6.41
C THR A 218 -8.73 -15.04 6.79
N ALA A 219 -8.00 -14.88 7.90
CA ALA A 219 -7.47 -13.57 8.26
C ALA A 219 -6.52 -13.06 7.17
N LEU A 220 -6.73 -11.83 6.68
CA LEU A 220 -5.90 -11.23 5.64
C LEU A 220 -4.41 -11.19 5.99
N GLN A 221 -4.10 -11.11 7.28
CA GLN A 221 -2.74 -11.13 7.82
C GLN A 221 -2.08 -12.51 7.78
N ASN A 222 -2.79 -13.56 7.37
CA ASN A 222 -2.25 -14.91 7.24
C ASN A 222 -2.03 -15.30 5.77
N THR A 223 -2.27 -14.37 4.84
CA THR A 223 -2.20 -14.62 3.40
C THR A 223 -1.00 -13.89 2.82
N PRO A 224 -0.08 -14.58 2.11
CA PRO A 224 1.06 -13.93 1.50
C PRO A 224 0.61 -12.95 0.38
N PRO A 225 1.29 -11.81 0.22
CA PRO A 225 0.99 -10.89 -0.88
C PRO A 225 1.47 -11.48 -2.22
N LEU A 226 0.65 -11.33 -3.25
CA LEU A 226 0.94 -11.67 -4.64
C LEU A 226 1.22 -10.38 -5.41
N THR A 227 2.22 -10.39 -6.28
CA THR A 227 2.53 -9.25 -7.14
C THR A 227 2.65 -9.73 -8.58
N PRO A 228 2.17 -8.96 -9.58
CA PRO A 228 2.33 -9.31 -11.00
C PRO A 228 3.79 -9.34 -11.46
N THR A 229 4.73 -8.81 -10.65
CA THR A 229 6.17 -8.86 -10.93
C THR A 229 6.80 -10.22 -10.56
N ALA A 230 6.16 -10.99 -9.67
CA ALA A 230 6.63 -12.31 -9.27
C ALA A 230 6.06 -13.37 -10.22
N ILE A 231 6.91 -13.89 -11.11
CA ILE A 231 6.48 -14.82 -12.17
C ILE A 231 6.36 -16.25 -11.62
N GLU A 232 7.27 -16.64 -10.73
CA GLU A 232 7.34 -17.99 -10.17
C GLU A 232 7.42 -17.94 -8.65
N GLU A 233 7.14 -19.06 -7.97
CA GLU A 233 7.39 -19.16 -6.54
C GLU A 233 8.89 -19.17 -6.22
N VAL A 234 9.25 -18.59 -5.09
CA VAL A 234 10.63 -18.61 -4.60
C VAL A 234 10.99 -20.04 -4.18
N ASP A 235 12.00 -20.60 -4.82
CA ASP A 235 12.58 -21.89 -4.44
C ASP A 235 13.10 -21.86 -2.99
N TYR A 236 13.14 -23.02 -2.34
CA TYR A 236 13.59 -23.20 -0.98
C TYR A 236 14.97 -22.58 -0.72
N ILE A 237 15.92 -22.74 -1.65
CA ILE A 237 17.28 -22.18 -1.53
C ILE A 237 17.23 -20.65 -1.36
N TRP A 238 16.40 -19.98 -2.16
CA TRP A 238 16.27 -18.54 -2.12
C TRP A 238 15.45 -18.07 -0.91
N LYS A 239 14.45 -18.84 -0.46
CA LYS A 239 13.75 -18.60 0.81
C LYS A 239 14.74 -18.64 1.99
N GLU A 240 15.61 -19.64 2.03
CA GLU A 240 16.65 -19.74 3.05
C GLU A 240 17.70 -18.62 2.96
N ALA A 241 18.08 -18.21 1.75
CA ALA A 241 18.98 -17.07 1.56
C ALA A 241 18.38 -15.77 2.14
N VAL A 242 17.11 -15.47 1.82
CA VAL A 242 16.39 -14.32 2.39
C VAL A 242 16.32 -14.42 3.91
N ARG A 243 16.02 -15.61 4.45
CA ARG A 243 15.97 -15.85 5.89
C ARG A 243 17.32 -15.60 6.58
N ARG A 244 18.43 -16.05 5.98
CA ARG A 244 19.79 -15.82 6.52
C ARG A 244 20.19 -14.35 6.46
N ASN A 245 19.85 -13.66 5.37
CA ASN A 245 20.08 -12.21 5.27
C ASN A 245 19.32 -11.43 6.34
N GLN A 246 18.07 -11.80 6.60
CA GLN A 246 17.29 -11.21 7.68
C GLN A 246 17.93 -11.47 9.06
N TRP A 247 18.50 -12.66 9.25
CA TRP A 247 19.22 -12.98 10.49
C TRP A 247 20.45 -12.11 10.69
N ILE A 248 21.24 -11.85 9.63
CA ILE A 248 22.37 -10.90 9.67
C ILE A 248 21.90 -9.51 10.08
N LEU A 249 20.83 -9.01 9.46
CA LEU A 249 20.24 -7.72 9.82
C LEU A 249 19.74 -7.70 11.27
N GLN A 250 19.21 -8.80 11.80
CA GLN A 250 18.81 -8.85 13.21
C GLN A 250 19.99 -8.78 14.19
N GLN A 251 21.20 -9.19 13.80
CA GLN A 251 22.37 -9.14 14.66
C GLN A 251 23.06 -7.76 14.65
N GLY A 252 23.20 -7.15 13.47
CA GLY A 252 23.97 -5.91 13.31
C GLY A 252 23.19 -4.72 12.73
N GLY A 253 21.94 -4.91 12.32
CA GLY A 253 21.14 -3.91 11.63
C GLY A 253 20.56 -2.82 12.54
N GLU A 254 20.31 -1.66 11.96
CA GLU A 254 19.62 -0.55 12.60
C GLU A 254 18.10 -0.66 12.36
N ARG A 255 17.30 -0.55 13.43
CA ARG A 255 15.84 -0.52 13.35
C ARG A 255 15.36 0.88 12.97
N VAL A 256 14.66 0.99 11.85
CA VAL A 256 14.15 2.27 11.34
C VAL A 256 12.68 2.16 10.95
N LYS A 257 12.00 3.30 10.89
CA LYS A 257 10.62 3.41 10.38
C LYS A 257 10.66 3.89 8.93
N VAL A 258 10.11 3.11 8.02
CA VAL A 258 9.94 3.48 6.60
C VAL A 258 8.58 4.13 6.38
N PHE A 259 8.57 5.19 5.58
CA PHE A 259 7.39 5.84 5.04
C PHE A 259 7.42 5.75 3.52
N VAL A 260 6.48 4.99 2.96
CA VAL A 260 6.35 4.80 1.51
C VAL A 260 5.49 5.89 0.93
N ARG A 261 5.97 6.59 -0.10
CA ARG A 261 5.23 7.65 -0.76
C ARG A 261 3.99 7.08 -1.46
N LYS A 262 2.83 7.72 -1.26
CA LYS A 262 1.63 7.39 -2.03
C LYS A 262 1.80 7.80 -3.48
N THR A 263 1.53 6.84 -4.37
CA THR A 263 1.50 7.05 -5.83
C THR A 263 0.08 7.08 -6.38
N ALA A 264 -0.90 6.64 -5.57
CA ALA A 264 -2.31 6.61 -5.89
C ALA A 264 -3.14 6.92 -4.63
N GLY A 265 -4.42 7.27 -4.85
CA GLY A 265 -5.38 7.57 -3.80
C GLY A 265 -6.13 8.87 -4.07
N ASN A 266 -6.75 9.41 -3.02
CA ASN A 266 -7.50 10.65 -3.13
C ASN A 266 -6.52 11.82 -3.35
N PRO A 267 -6.61 12.53 -4.50
CA PRO A 267 -5.73 13.65 -4.79
C PRO A 267 -5.98 14.78 -3.78
N CYS A 268 -4.92 15.50 -3.46
CA CYS A 268 -4.98 16.66 -2.56
C CYS A 268 -5.11 17.95 -3.37
N SER A 269 -6.02 18.83 -2.94
CA SER A 269 -6.26 20.08 -3.65
C SER A 269 -5.12 21.10 -3.53
N CYS A 270 -4.25 21.01 -2.51
CA CYS A 270 -3.12 21.92 -2.29
C CYS A 270 -3.45 23.43 -2.39
N GLY A 271 -4.71 23.83 -2.17
CA GLY A 271 -5.18 25.22 -2.35
C GLY A 271 -5.52 25.60 -3.80
N TYR A 272 -5.48 24.65 -4.74
CA TYR A 272 -5.98 24.78 -6.11
C TYR A 272 -7.39 24.19 -6.22
N ASP A 273 -8.17 24.74 -7.15
CA ASP A 273 -9.46 24.16 -7.52
C ASP A 273 -9.28 22.80 -8.21
N GLU A 274 -10.28 21.94 -8.08
CA GLU A 274 -10.22 20.57 -8.63
C GLU A 274 -10.11 20.54 -10.16
N LYS A 275 -10.62 21.58 -10.84
CA LYS A 275 -10.48 21.79 -12.29
C LYS A 275 -9.04 22.07 -12.70
N ASP A 276 -8.36 22.92 -11.95
CA ASP A 276 -6.97 23.29 -12.21
C ASP A 276 -5.98 22.14 -11.99
N LEU A 277 -6.33 21.19 -11.11
CA LEU A 277 -5.50 20.03 -10.78
C LEU A 277 -5.52 18.96 -11.88
N GLU A 278 -6.49 18.96 -12.79
CA GLU A 278 -6.52 18.03 -13.92
C GLU A 278 -5.39 18.33 -14.92
N TYR A 279 -5.01 19.60 -15.07
CA TYR A 279 -3.95 20.04 -15.97
C TYR A 279 -2.53 19.93 -15.36
N ASN A 280 -2.33 18.96 -14.45
CA ASN A 280 -1.01 18.58 -13.90
C ASN A 280 -0.20 19.72 -13.26
N LYS A 281 -0.80 20.52 -12.38
CA LYS A 281 -0.02 21.38 -11.48
C LYS A 281 0.79 20.51 -10.52
N GLN A 282 2.08 20.78 -10.39
CA GLN A 282 2.92 20.11 -9.39
C GLN A 282 2.36 20.38 -7.99
N PRO A 283 2.27 19.35 -7.12
CA PRO A 283 1.77 19.56 -5.76
C PRO A 283 2.69 20.48 -4.99
N SER A 284 2.10 21.36 -4.18
CA SER A 284 2.88 22.28 -3.35
C SER A 284 3.72 21.49 -2.33
N GLN A 285 5.03 21.72 -2.34
CA GLN A 285 5.96 21.13 -1.37
C GLN A 285 5.71 21.62 0.07
N ARG A 286 4.87 22.64 0.26
CA ARG A 286 4.51 23.19 1.59
C ARG A 286 3.15 22.72 2.10
N CYS A 287 2.43 21.91 1.32
CA CYS A 287 1.10 21.46 1.71
C CYS A 287 1.17 20.45 2.87
N LYS A 288 0.61 20.81 4.02
CA LYS A 288 0.54 19.94 5.23
C LYS A 288 -0.42 18.76 5.11
N VAL A 289 -1.26 18.73 4.07
CA VAL A 289 -2.24 17.65 3.86
C VAL A 289 -1.67 16.52 3.01
N CYS A 290 -0.79 16.83 2.05
CA CYS A 290 -0.19 15.84 1.15
C CYS A 290 1.33 15.71 1.28
N PHE A 291 1.98 16.59 2.03
CA PHE A 291 3.43 16.58 2.27
C PHE A 291 4.25 16.56 0.96
N GLY A 292 3.81 17.31 -0.05
CA GLY A 292 4.47 17.40 -1.36
C GLY A 292 4.29 16.18 -2.27
N THR A 293 3.45 15.21 -1.90
CA THR A 293 3.27 13.98 -2.70
C THR A 293 2.15 14.10 -3.74
N GLY A 294 1.16 14.97 -3.51
CA GLY A 294 -0.04 15.15 -4.33
C GLY A 294 -1.27 14.37 -3.87
N TYR A 295 -1.13 13.46 -2.90
CA TYR A 295 -2.23 12.64 -2.38
C TYR A 295 -2.49 12.91 -0.90
N LYS A 296 -3.75 12.86 -0.46
CA LYS A 296 -4.12 13.08 0.95
C LYS A 296 -3.43 12.07 1.87
N GLY A 297 -2.81 12.57 2.95
CA GLY A 297 -1.98 11.81 3.90
C GLY A 297 -0.55 11.57 3.42
N GLY A 298 -0.30 11.68 2.11
CA GLY A 298 0.99 11.70 1.44
C GLY A 298 1.88 10.45 1.49
N TYR A 299 2.10 9.90 2.68
CA TYR A 299 2.91 8.71 2.90
C TYR A 299 2.08 7.62 3.59
N GLU A 300 2.51 6.38 3.45
CA GLU A 300 2.00 5.20 4.15
C GLU A 300 3.07 4.66 5.09
N GLY A 301 2.63 4.15 6.24
CA GLY A 301 3.49 3.77 7.36
C GLY A 301 3.04 4.45 8.65
N PRO A 302 3.88 4.40 9.71
CA PRO A 302 5.25 3.87 9.71
C PRO A 302 5.31 2.34 9.60
N TYR A 303 6.22 1.83 8.75
CA TYR A 303 6.58 0.41 8.74
C TYR A 303 7.92 0.18 9.43
N GLU A 304 7.94 -0.72 10.40
CA GLU A 304 9.18 -1.11 11.05
C GLU A 304 9.99 -2.05 10.16
N ILE A 305 11.25 -1.65 9.93
CA ILE A 305 12.21 -2.41 9.13
C ILE A 305 13.57 -2.40 9.83
N ILE A 306 14.46 -3.27 9.36
CA ILE A 306 15.85 -3.28 9.77
C ILE A 306 16.69 -3.05 8.51
N ILE A 307 17.58 -2.08 8.58
CA ILE A 307 18.53 -1.76 7.51
C ILE A 307 19.94 -2.14 7.95
N ALA A 308 20.81 -2.44 6.99
CA ALA A 308 22.22 -2.62 7.28
C ALA A 308 22.79 -1.30 7.84
N PRO A 309 23.63 -1.35 8.89
CA PRO A 309 24.33 -0.17 9.34
C PRO A 309 25.39 0.14 8.28
N GLU A 310 25.56 1.40 7.96
CA GLU A 310 26.76 1.84 7.26
C GLU A 310 27.20 3.16 7.89
N GLU A 311 28.49 3.24 8.15
CA GLU A 311 29.16 4.43 8.64
C GLU A 311 29.77 5.13 7.43
N ALA A 312 29.22 6.30 7.10
CA ALA A 312 29.75 7.14 6.05
C ALA A 312 30.21 8.47 6.61
N ASP A 313 31.16 9.08 5.91
CA ASP A 313 31.72 10.37 6.27
C ASP A 313 30.63 11.46 6.23
N ARG A 314 30.52 12.19 7.34
CA ARG A 314 29.64 13.36 7.43
C ARG A 314 30.38 14.56 6.85
N ARG A 315 29.96 15.02 5.67
CA ARG A 315 30.48 16.25 5.08
C ARG A 315 29.59 17.41 5.49
N VAL A 316 30.19 18.52 5.92
CA VAL A 316 29.44 19.75 6.19
C VAL A 316 29.77 20.77 5.11
N SER A 317 28.78 21.11 4.29
CA SER A 317 28.90 22.11 3.23
C SER A 317 28.31 23.45 3.70
N GLN A 318 28.97 24.55 3.35
CA GLN A 318 28.47 25.89 3.61
C GLN A 318 27.88 26.44 2.31
N THR A 319 26.56 26.64 2.30
CA THR A 319 25.84 27.25 1.17
C THR A 319 25.53 28.71 1.51
N PRO A 320 25.27 29.57 0.50
CA PRO A 320 24.82 30.95 0.75
C PRO A 320 23.54 31.04 1.60
N THR A 321 22.74 29.96 1.60
CA THR A 321 21.50 29.81 2.38
C THR A 321 21.70 29.21 3.77
N GLY A 322 22.92 28.80 4.14
CA GLY A 322 23.24 28.23 5.45
C GLY A 322 24.18 27.03 5.42
N ARG A 323 24.46 26.48 6.61
CA ARG A 323 25.27 25.27 6.80
C ARG A 323 24.38 24.04 6.59
N ARG A 324 24.82 23.13 5.72
CA ARG A 324 24.10 21.88 5.42
C ARG A 324 24.98 20.67 5.74
N VAL A 325 24.39 19.67 6.39
CA VAL A 325 25.06 18.40 6.65
C VAL A 325 24.69 17.45 5.52
N GLU A 326 25.68 17.04 4.74
CA GLU A 326 25.56 16.05 3.69
C GLU A 326 26.07 14.72 4.22
N LEU A 327 25.15 13.77 4.38
CA LEU A 327 25.45 12.39 4.73
C LEU A 327 24.67 11.52 3.75
N THR A 328 25.37 10.83 2.86
CA THR A 328 24.79 9.94 1.85
C THR A 328 25.55 8.63 1.82
N TYR A 329 24.84 7.51 1.90
CA TYR A 329 25.46 6.18 1.95
C TYR A 329 24.49 5.07 1.50
N GLU A 330 24.99 3.87 1.20
CA GLU A 330 24.24 2.75 0.63
C GLU A 330 23.87 1.70 1.68
N VAL A 331 22.57 1.45 1.82
CA VAL A 331 22.07 0.41 2.72
C VAL A 331 21.33 -0.65 1.95
N PHE A 332 21.20 -1.82 2.58
CA PHE A 332 20.30 -2.86 2.08
C PHE A 332 19.27 -3.24 3.14
N MET A 333 18.14 -3.74 2.66
CA MET A 333 17.09 -4.33 3.47
C MET A 333 16.53 -5.60 2.82
N GLY A 334 15.66 -6.29 3.55
CA GLY A 334 14.90 -7.42 3.03
C GLY A 334 13.98 -7.09 1.84
N PRO A 335 13.27 -8.08 1.30
CA PRO A 335 12.43 -7.89 0.12
C PRO A 335 11.14 -7.11 0.36
N SER A 336 10.74 -6.92 1.63
CA SER A 336 9.51 -6.24 2.05
C SER A 336 9.78 -5.28 3.22
N PRO A 337 9.10 -4.11 3.29
CA PRO A 337 8.22 -3.51 2.28
C PRO A 337 8.98 -3.05 1.03
N MET A 338 8.28 -2.97 -0.12
CA MET A 338 8.89 -2.47 -1.36
C MET A 338 9.09 -0.95 -1.33
N VAL A 339 10.35 -0.52 -1.38
CA VAL A 339 10.73 0.91 -1.37
C VAL A 339 11.04 1.43 -2.78
N THR A 340 10.89 2.74 -2.93
CA THR A 340 11.08 3.51 -4.17
C THR A 340 11.80 4.81 -3.88
N MET A 341 12.33 5.42 -4.95
CA MET A 341 12.93 6.75 -4.86
C MET A 341 11.93 7.76 -4.28
N ARG A 342 12.43 8.66 -3.41
CA ARG A 342 11.67 9.70 -2.69
C ARG A 342 10.80 9.20 -1.54
N ASP A 343 10.82 7.90 -1.24
CA ASP A 343 10.42 7.42 0.09
C ASP A 343 11.39 7.96 1.14
N PHE A 344 11.05 7.86 2.42
CA PHE A 344 11.97 8.29 3.47
C PHE A 344 11.94 7.34 4.67
N ILE A 345 13.03 7.35 5.42
CA ILE A 345 13.19 6.61 6.67
C ILE A 345 13.36 7.56 7.83
N VAL A 346 12.96 7.11 9.00
CA VAL A 346 13.16 7.80 10.28
C VAL A 346 13.94 6.88 11.19
N LYS A 347 15.12 7.34 11.62
CA LYS A 347 15.94 6.64 12.62
C LYS A 347 15.37 6.84 14.02
N GLN A 348 15.87 6.06 14.98
CA GLN A 348 15.49 6.21 16.39
C GLN A 348 15.90 7.59 16.97
N THR A 349 16.91 8.22 16.38
CA THR A 349 17.36 9.59 16.70
C THR A 349 16.43 10.69 16.17
N ASN A 350 15.32 10.33 15.50
CA ASN A 350 14.42 11.25 14.80
C ASN A 350 15.05 11.99 13.60
N GLU A 351 16.28 11.62 13.21
CA GLU A 351 16.86 12.02 11.93
C GLU A 351 16.10 11.34 10.78
N ARG A 352 15.79 12.12 9.74
CA ARG A 352 15.06 11.63 8.56
C ARG A 352 15.98 11.55 7.36
N TYR A 353 15.89 10.47 6.61
CA TYR A 353 16.71 10.26 5.42
C TYR A 353 15.82 9.97 4.22
N SER A 354 16.12 10.57 3.09
CA SER A 354 15.48 10.26 1.81
C SER A 354 16.10 9.04 1.16
N ILE A 355 15.26 8.22 0.54
CA ILE A 355 15.67 7.07 -0.26
C ILE A 355 15.92 7.52 -1.70
N GLY A 356 17.12 7.22 -2.19
CA GLY A 356 17.58 7.46 -3.55
C GLY A 356 17.13 6.38 -4.53
N ALA A 357 17.95 6.08 -5.52
CA ALA A 357 17.67 5.01 -6.47
C ALA A 357 17.72 3.65 -5.77
N VAL A 358 16.75 2.77 -6.09
CA VAL A 358 16.62 1.44 -5.48
C VAL A 358 16.94 0.37 -6.51
N ARG A 359 17.96 -0.45 -6.22
CA ARG A 359 18.29 -1.67 -6.96
C ARG A 359 17.65 -2.87 -6.27
N ARG A 360 16.99 -3.72 -7.06
CA ARG A 360 16.25 -4.89 -6.56
C ARG A 360 16.82 -6.18 -7.17
N PRO A 361 17.89 -6.77 -6.61
CA PRO A 361 18.34 -8.09 -7.02
C PRO A 361 17.16 -9.07 -6.97
N SER A 362 16.87 -9.69 -8.10
CA SER A 362 15.73 -10.58 -8.25
C SER A 362 16.14 -11.89 -8.92
N ASN A 363 15.42 -12.95 -8.59
CA ASN A 363 15.49 -14.22 -9.31
C ASN A 363 14.10 -14.52 -9.89
N ARG A 364 14.00 -14.59 -11.23
CA ARG A 364 12.74 -14.82 -11.97
C ARG A 364 11.60 -13.88 -11.52
N GLY A 365 11.93 -12.61 -11.28
CA GLY A 365 10.97 -11.58 -10.85
C GLY A 365 10.74 -11.51 -9.33
N ASN A 366 11.18 -12.50 -8.55
CA ASN A 366 11.12 -12.44 -7.10
C ASN A 366 12.23 -11.56 -6.54
N ILE A 367 11.86 -10.50 -5.84
CA ILE A 367 12.80 -9.62 -5.16
C ILE A 367 13.38 -10.36 -3.95
N LEU A 368 14.70 -10.42 -3.85
CA LEU A 368 15.40 -11.09 -2.75
C LEU A 368 15.91 -10.09 -1.71
N GLN A 369 16.38 -8.93 -2.18
CA GLN A 369 16.91 -7.84 -1.37
C GLN A 369 16.60 -6.51 -2.07
N GLN A 370 16.70 -5.42 -1.33
CA GLN A 370 16.64 -4.07 -1.88
C GLN A 370 17.86 -3.28 -1.40
N HIS A 371 18.66 -2.81 -2.35
CA HIS A 371 19.85 -1.99 -2.13
C HIS A 371 19.54 -0.56 -2.57
N PHE A 372 19.81 0.43 -1.73
CA PHE A 372 19.49 1.82 -2.04
C PHE A 372 20.36 2.78 -1.25
N THR A 373 20.56 3.96 -1.83
CA THR A 373 21.22 5.05 -1.13
C THR A 373 20.24 5.81 -0.24
N ILE A 374 20.69 6.22 0.93
CA ILE A 374 19.96 7.13 1.81
C ILE A 374 20.73 8.42 2.01
N GLY A 375 20.03 9.56 1.99
CA GLY A 375 20.60 10.88 2.16
C GLY A 375 19.88 11.66 3.27
N LEU A 376 20.63 12.23 4.21
CA LEU A 376 20.08 13.02 5.32
C LEU A 376 19.25 14.19 4.81
N LEU A 377 18.09 14.40 5.44
CA LEU A 377 17.19 15.51 5.16
C LEU A 377 17.41 16.65 6.13
N ASP A 378 17.28 17.86 5.60
CA ASP A 378 17.32 19.07 6.42
C ASP A 378 16.02 19.18 7.24
N GLU A 379 16.12 19.69 8.46
CA GLU A 379 14.98 19.84 9.38
C GLU A 379 13.85 20.72 8.82
N GLY A 380 14.19 21.63 7.89
CA GLY A 380 13.21 22.48 7.20
C GLY A 380 12.37 21.75 6.14
N ASP A 381 12.69 20.49 5.82
CA ASP A 381 11.93 19.71 4.83
C ASP A 381 10.53 19.36 5.33
N ILE A 382 9.52 19.42 4.44
CA ILE A 382 8.13 19.11 4.76
C ILE A 382 7.95 17.69 5.32
N ARG A 383 8.87 16.76 4.99
CA ARG A 383 8.88 15.41 5.51
C ARG A 383 9.07 15.37 7.01
N TYR A 384 9.68 16.37 7.65
CA TYR A 384 9.72 16.48 9.12
C TYR A 384 8.36 16.74 9.75
N GLN A 385 7.40 17.28 8.99
CA GLN A 385 6.03 17.52 9.45
C GLN A 385 5.13 16.29 9.32
N VAL A 386 5.61 15.20 8.68
CA VAL A 386 4.86 13.94 8.64
C VAL A 386 4.81 13.37 10.07
N PRO A 387 3.61 13.12 10.62
CA PRO A 387 3.47 12.59 11.97
C PRO A 387 4.08 11.19 12.04
N VAL A 388 4.85 10.96 13.12
CA VAL A 388 5.40 9.64 13.43
C VAL A 388 4.56 9.08 14.57
N ASP A 389 3.37 8.59 14.26
CA ASP A 389 2.52 7.95 15.26
C ASP A 389 3.11 6.59 15.68
N GLY A 390 2.80 6.12 16.89
CA GLY A 390 3.26 4.82 17.38
C GLY A 390 4.74 4.74 17.79
N VAL A 391 5.34 5.83 18.30
CA VAL A 391 6.72 5.80 18.85
C VAL A 391 6.82 4.99 20.14
N GLY A 392 5.72 4.86 20.89
CA GLY A 392 5.69 4.08 22.14
C GLY A 392 5.78 2.56 21.96
N ALA A 393 5.58 2.05 20.74
CA ALA A 393 5.65 0.63 20.41
C ALA A 393 6.99 0.22 19.76
N LEU A 394 7.94 1.14 19.59
CA LEU A 394 9.31 0.74 19.30
C LEU A 394 9.73 -0.12 20.48
N ALA A 395 9.83 -1.43 20.26
CA ALA A 395 10.55 -2.28 21.16
C ALA A 395 11.93 -1.63 21.28
N TYR A 396 12.21 -1.02 22.43
CA TYR A 396 13.57 -0.73 22.84
C TYR A 396 14.36 -2.00 22.52
N PRO A 397 15.59 -1.91 22.01
CA PRO A 397 16.41 -3.10 21.90
C PRO A 397 16.28 -3.79 23.25
N GLU A 398 15.68 -4.98 23.29
CA GLU A 398 15.77 -5.82 24.46
C GLU A 398 17.26 -5.95 24.62
N THR A 399 17.81 -5.22 25.58
CA THR A 399 19.07 -5.58 26.17
C THR A 399 18.80 -7.01 26.57
N ARG A 400 19.42 -7.96 25.86
CA ARG A 400 19.42 -9.36 26.26
C ARG A 400 20.23 -9.43 27.54
N PHE A 401 19.72 -8.86 28.62
CA PHE A 401 19.94 -9.37 29.95
C PHE A 401 19.12 -10.66 30.00
N SER A 402 19.62 -11.71 29.34
CA SER A 402 19.33 -13.06 29.77
C SER A 402 19.76 -13.12 31.23
N HIS A 403 18.78 -13.34 32.11
CA HIS A 403 18.79 -13.12 33.56
C HIS A 403 18.29 -11.74 33.99
N SER A 404 17.02 -11.72 34.40
CA SER A 404 16.60 -10.96 35.56
C SER A 404 17.64 -11.20 36.65
N ALA A 405 18.43 -10.17 36.99
CA ALA A 405 19.04 -10.12 38.30
C ALA A 405 17.87 -10.03 39.28
N VAL A 406 17.40 -11.20 39.74
CA VAL A 406 16.67 -11.27 41.00
C VAL A 406 17.65 -10.70 42.01
N ALA A 407 17.43 -9.46 42.44
CA ALA A 407 18.10 -8.94 43.61
C ALA A 407 17.82 -9.95 44.72
N PRO A 408 18.84 -10.61 45.30
CA PRO A 408 18.59 -11.60 46.33
C PRO A 408 17.87 -10.89 47.48
N ALA A 409 16.66 -11.37 47.77
CA ALA A 409 15.96 -10.99 48.97
C ALA A 409 16.81 -11.49 50.16
N GLN A 410 17.26 -10.55 50.99
CA GLN A 410 17.81 -10.77 52.33
C GLN A 410 19.02 -11.73 52.43
N GLY A 411 20.23 -11.16 52.45
CA GLY A 411 21.18 -11.52 53.50
C GLY A 411 22.25 -12.57 53.23
N GLN A 412 22.62 -12.87 51.98
CA GLN A 412 23.85 -13.65 51.70
C GLN A 412 24.77 -12.88 50.74
N HIS A 413 25.72 -12.14 51.33
CA HIS A 413 26.89 -11.64 50.62
C HIS A 413 28.00 -12.68 50.72
N GLU A 414 28.10 -13.59 49.75
CA GLU A 414 29.39 -14.21 49.44
C GLU A 414 30.15 -13.25 48.52
N HIS A 415 31.20 -12.65 49.07
CA HIS A 415 32.16 -11.85 48.32
C HIS A 415 32.97 -12.77 47.40
N SER A 416 32.46 -13.01 46.20
CA SER A 416 33.25 -13.40 45.04
C SER A 416 32.69 -12.61 43.85
N PRO A 417 33.49 -11.77 43.17
CA PRO A 417 33.02 -11.01 42.02
C PRO A 417 32.51 -12.01 40.96
N PRO A 418 31.23 -11.97 40.54
CA PRO A 418 30.66 -13.12 39.84
C PRO A 418 31.14 -13.28 38.40
N HIS A 419 31.88 -12.33 37.82
CA HIS A 419 32.36 -12.47 36.44
C HIS A 419 33.73 -11.79 36.24
N PRO A 420 34.80 -12.51 35.88
CA PRO A 420 36.02 -11.89 35.37
C PRO A 420 35.71 -11.23 34.02
N VAL A 421 35.73 -9.90 33.99
CA VAL A 421 35.64 -9.12 32.74
C VAL A 421 37.05 -8.93 32.18
N GLY A 422 37.50 -9.91 31.41
CA GLY A 422 38.76 -9.91 30.67
C GLY A 422 38.66 -10.82 29.45
N PRO A 423 39.65 -10.78 28.53
CA PRO A 423 39.66 -11.54 27.27
C PRO A 423 39.60 -13.08 27.45
N ASP A 424 39.69 -13.56 28.69
CA ASP A 424 39.68 -14.98 29.07
C ASP A 424 38.29 -15.54 29.44
N ALA A 425 37.21 -14.77 29.26
CA ALA A 425 35.84 -15.27 29.42
C ALA A 425 35.43 -16.19 28.24
N THR A 426 36.11 -17.31 28.11
CA THR A 426 35.68 -18.43 27.27
C THR A 426 34.78 -19.33 28.09
N THR A 427 33.64 -19.72 27.52
CA THR A 427 32.77 -20.73 28.12
C THR A 427 33.53 -22.06 28.17
N PRO A 428 33.46 -22.82 29.28
CA PRO A 428 34.23 -24.05 29.42
C PRO A 428 33.85 -25.03 28.31
N MET A 429 34.85 -25.54 27.60
CA MET A 429 34.64 -26.45 26.47
C MET A 429 34.19 -27.82 26.96
N ARG A 430 33.44 -28.56 26.12
CA ARG A 430 32.95 -29.91 26.47
C ARG A 430 34.11 -30.90 26.68
N THR A 431 35.28 -30.60 26.12
CA THR A 431 36.57 -31.29 26.24
C THR A 431 37.30 -31.04 27.56
N GLU A 432 36.87 -30.06 28.38
CA GLU A 432 37.41 -29.87 29.73
C GLU A 432 36.89 -30.94 30.73
N LYS A 433 35.95 -31.79 30.29
CA LYS A 433 35.53 -32.99 31.02
C LYS A 433 36.44 -34.15 30.61
N SER A 434 37.08 -34.81 31.57
CA SER A 434 38.03 -35.94 31.40
C SER A 434 37.53 -37.14 30.58
N ASN A 435 36.25 -37.15 30.18
CA ASN A 435 35.54 -38.29 29.64
C ASN A 435 35.20 -38.11 28.14
N PHE A 436 35.55 -36.97 27.54
CA PHE A 436 35.27 -36.66 26.13
C PHE A 436 36.58 -36.48 25.35
N PRO A 437 36.89 -37.36 24.38
CA PRO A 437 38.09 -37.22 23.55
C PRO A 437 37.93 -36.10 22.51
N ASP A 438 39.00 -35.31 22.35
CA ASP A 438 39.05 -34.12 21.48
C ASP A 438 38.60 -34.36 20.03
N GLU A 439 38.77 -35.57 19.52
CA GLU A 439 38.45 -35.94 18.13
C GLU A 439 36.95 -35.95 17.82
N THR A 440 36.09 -36.02 18.85
CA THR A 440 34.63 -36.03 18.69
C THR A 440 33.98 -34.64 18.76
N GLU A 441 34.76 -33.60 19.02
CA GLU A 441 34.25 -32.25 19.16
C GLU A 441 33.95 -31.59 17.80
N LYS A 442 32.67 -31.49 17.47
CA LYS A 442 32.23 -30.64 16.37
C LYS A 442 32.20 -29.18 16.85
N ARG A 443 33.00 -28.32 16.22
CA ARG A 443 33.17 -26.93 16.63
C ARG A 443 32.09 -26.03 16.04
N GLY A 444 31.29 -25.41 16.90
CA GLY A 444 30.39 -24.32 16.53
C GLY A 444 30.45 -23.19 17.56
N ARG A 445 30.68 -21.95 17.14
CA ARG A 445 30.85 -20.79 18.04
C ARG A 445 29.54 -20.08 18.42
N THR A 446 28.38 -20.73 18.26
CA THR A 446 27.09 -20.08 18.55
C THR A 446 26.11 -21.01 19.28
N PRO A 447 25.14 -20.47 20.05
CA PRO A 447 24.11 -21.24 20.77
C PRO A 447 23.23 -22.13 19.87
N VAL A 448 23.33 -21.97 18.55
CA VAL A 448 22.65 -22.81 17.56
C VAL A 448 23.26 -24.21 17.52
N PHE A 449 24.55 -24.34 17.85
CA PHE A 449 25.24 -25.61 17.90
C PHE A 449 24.67 -26.53 19.01
N ASP A 450 24.35 -25.96 20.18
CA ASP A 450 23.73 -26.67 21.31
C ASP A 450 22.30 -27.16 21.04
N ASN A 451 21.59 -26.54 20.11
CA ASN A 451 20.22 -26.96 19.73
C ASN A 451 20.21 -28.05 18.64
N ILE A 452 21.35 -28.33 18.01
CA ILE A 452 21.48 -29.37 16.98
C ILE A 452 21.93 -30.71 17.60
N GLU A 453 22.58 -30.68 18.78
CA GLU A 453 23.09 -31.87 19.48
C GLU A 453 22.24 -32.34 20.68
N LYS A 454 21.08 -31.71 20.92
CA LYS A 454 20.00 -32.30 21.73
C LYS A 454 19.04 -33.05 20.82
#